data_AF-A0A928TCD2-F1
#
_entry.id   AF-A0A928TCD2-F1
#
_cell.length_a   1.000
_cell.length_b   1.000
_cell.length_c   1.000
_cell.angle_alpha   90.00
_cell.angle_beta   90.00
_cell.angle_gamma   90.00
#
_symmetry.space_group_name_H-M   'P 1'
#
loop_
_entity.id
_entity.type
_entity.pdbx_description
1 polymer ?
#
loop_
_entity_poly.entity_id
_entity_poly.type
_entity_poly.pdbx_seq_one_letter_code
_entity_poly.pdbx_strand_id
1 'polypeptide(L)'
;MTSLRLPALAFLALLAPLTAQTLDLLGGAGKKESVTASLVSEVKAAAPGQAFRVAVKLEHQPHFHTYGKVIAPGVTGKPTKLDWTLPEGWKVEELRWPATTPFDSFGAKADGYQGVVHLPARLVPPASATAGSEVEIGVKVDGLVCDDKTCLPFNQTLTLKLPLAANAETDPAHSSVFPAETAAPPAAPATPPAADTPAPPAAAATEAPVPEHGFSTLLLFAFLGGLILNIMPCVFPVLGIKVMSIVNQAGGDRGEVVRHGLAYTAGVLVSFWALAVLVITLGKGWGFQLQSPGFVLGLCFFFLVFAMNMAGVFEIGTSAVGVGTGLQSKSGLGGSFFTGLLATIVATPCSAPFLAPALAYALGLPVASALVFFTLIALGLAFPFLLLSFFPALVSRLPRPGAWMESFKQGMSFLLFGTAAYMIWIYDGLADPEQLQDALIGLVIAAAGAWVYGRWFLPHKAARTRLIAILTALAMLGGGFALAFTSPSALHWVDWSKKLEKYHLDLKEPVYIDFTARWCATCQVNKSVYKIPAVKDLMRDRGVVLMRADWTLENNEIKKELERLGRAAVPTNILYIPGQEPYLFPDDELLTEENVTAALKRIPQR
;
A
#
# COMPACT_ATOMS: atom_id res chain seq x y z
N MET A 1 -46.17 -6.35 29.86
CA MET A 1 -45.10 -7.30 30.25
C MET A 1 -45.38 -8.62 29.54
N THR A 2 -44.33 -9.30 29.08
CA THR A 2 -44.24 -10.53 28.25
C THR A 2 -44.26 -10.35 26.72
N SER A 3 -43.31 -11.07 26.08
CA SER A 3 -43.06 -11.25 24.64
C SER A 3 -42.26 -10.18 23.85
N LEU A 4 -40.97 -10.00 24.17
CA LEU A 4 -40.00 -9.51 23.18
C LEU A 4 -38.58 -10.02 23.49
N ARG A 5 -38.40 -11.34 23.39
CA ARG A 5 -37.07 -11.98 23.43
C ARG A 5 -37.08 -13.13 22.45
N LEU A 6 -36.83 -12.87 21.16
CA LEU A 6 -36.44 -13.93 20.22
C LEU A 6 -35.71 -13.49 18.92
N PRO A 7 -35.66 -12.21 18.45
CA PRO A 7 -34.94 -11.93 17.20
C PRO A 7 -33.43 -11.64 17.39
N ALA A 8 -32.95 -11.40 18.61
CA ALA A 8 -31.54 -11.08 18.87
C ALA A 8 -30.60 -12.30 18.89
N LEU A 9 -31.12 -13.50 19.18
CA LEU A 9 -30.34 -14.74 19.23
C LEU A 9 -30.16 -15.42 17.86
N ALA A 10 -31.08 -15.18 16.93
CA ALA A 10 -30.96 -15.71 15.56
C ALA A 10 -29.87 -14.98 14.74
N PHE A 11 -29.61 -13.71 15.04
CA PHE A 11 -28.58 -12.92 14.34
C PHE A 11 -27.15 -13.23 14.81
N LEU A 12 -26.98 -13.68 16.07
CA LEU A 12 -25.67 -14.13 16.58
C LEU A 12 -25.29 -15.54 16.09
N ALA A 13 -26.26 -16.41 15.80
CA ALA A 13 -26.01 -17.78 15.37
C ALA A 13 -25.55 -17.89 13.90
N LEU A 14 -25.79 -16.88 13.06
CA LEU A 14 -25.36 -16.85 11.66
C LEU A 14 -23.94 -16.30 11.44
N LEU A 15 -23.31 -15.73 12.46
CA LEU A 15 -21.92 -15.22 12.41
C LEU A 15 -20.89 -16.24 12.92
N ALA A 16 -21.33 -17.36 13.49
CA ALA A 16 -20.46 -18.34 14.12
C ALA A 16 -19.61 -19.23 13.16
N PRO A 17 -19.95 -19.49 11.88
CA PRO A 17 -19.09 -20.34 11.05
C PRO A 17 -18.03 -19.56 10.24
N LEU A 18 -18.00 -18.22 10.25
CA LEU A 18 -17.02 -17.46 9.46
C LEU A 18 -15.65 -17.27 10.14
N THR A 19 -15.54 -17.53 11.44
CA THR A 19 -14.28 -17.32 12.20
C THR A 19 -13.37 -18.54 12.22
N ALA A 20 -13.84 -19.71 11.80
CA ALA A 20 -13.07 -20.95 11.89
C ALA A 20 -12.24 -21.27 10.62
N GLN A 21 -12.55 -20.68 9.46
CA GLN A 21 -11.81 -20.95 8.21
C GLN A 21 -10.67 -19.95 7.93
N THR A 22 -10.52 -18.90 8.73
CA THR A 22 -9.43 -17.92 8.58
C THR A 22 -8.17 -18.26 9.36
N LEU A 23 -8.17 -19.31 10.20
CA LEU A 23 -7.02 -19.66 11.04
C LEU A 23 -6.00 -20.59 10.36
N ASP A 24 -6.36 -21.29 9.29
CA ASP A 24 -5.45 -22.21 8.57
C ASP A 24 -4.59 -21.52 7.48
N LEU A 25 -4.73 -20.21 7.29
CA LEU A 25 -3.91 -19.42 6.35
C LEU A 25 -2.73 -18.67 7.02
N LEU A 26 -2.56 -18.82 8.35
CA LEU A 26 -1.49 -18.17 9.12
C LEU A 26 -0.17 -18.98 9.17
N GLY A 27 -0.04 -20.06 8.38
CA GLY A 27 1.20 -20.82 8.21
C GLY A 27 2.22 -20.13 7.30
N GLY A 28 2.65 -18.92 7.64
CA GLY A 28 3.74 -18.22 6.96
C GLY A 28 5.10 -18.77 7.41
N ALA A 29 5.70 -19.59 6.55
CA ALA A 29 7.06 -20.12 6.72
C ALA A 29 8.10 -19.01 6.92
N GLY A 30 9.10 -19.28 7.78
CA GLY A 30 10.17 -18.34 8.10
C GLY A 30 10.92 -17.82 6.86
N LYS A 31 11.18 -16.51 6.85
CA LYS A 31 11.90 -15.80 5.78
C LYS A 31 13.33 -16.35 5.63
N LYS A 32 13.51 -17.29 4.70
CA LYS A 32 14.75 -17.41 3.94
C LYS A 32 14.69 -16.38 2.81
N GLU A 33 15.78 -15.66 2.57
CA GLU A 33 15.87 -14.76 1.42
C GLU A 33 15.54 -15.54 0.13
N SER A 34 14.51 -15.09 -0.58
CA SER A 34 13.97 -15.75 -1.77
C SER A 34 14.95 -15.78 -2.95
N VAL A 35 15.82 -14.76 -3.06
CA VAL A 35 16.92 -14.67 -4.04
C VAL A 35 18.11 -13.98 -3.39
N THR A 36 19.32 -14.50 -3.64
CA THR A 36 20.59 -13.88 -3.25
C THR A 36 21.28 -13.33 -4.49
N ALA A 37 21.71 -12.06 -4.48
CA ALA A 37 22.54 -11.50 -5.55
C ALA A 37 23.99 -11.27 -5.10
N SER A 38 24.94 -11.46 -6.02
CA SER A 38 26.36 -11.20 -5.81
C SER A 38 27.00 -10.73 -7.11
N LEU A 39 28.05 -9.91 -7.01
CA LEU A 39 28.78 -9.39 -8.17
C LEU A 39 30.08 -10.20 -8.33
N VAL A 40 30.29 -10.80 -9.50
CA VAL A 40 31.49 -11.58 -9.84
C VAL A 40 32.26 -10.93 -10.99
N SER A 41 33.59 -11.00 -10.94
CA SER A 41 34.49 -10.41 -11.94
C SER A 41 35.29 -11.51 -12.65
N GLU A 42 35.56 -11.30 -13.94
CA GLU A 42 36.45 -12.14 -14.74
C GLU A 42 37.92 -12.01 -14.31
N VAL A 43 38.28 -10.86 -13.72
CA VAL A 43 39.66 -10.52 -13.36
C VAL A 43 39.79 -10.31 -11.85
N LYS A 44 40.94 -10.69 -11.28
CA LYS A 44 41.38 -10.32 -9.93
C LYS A 44 41.90 -8.90 -9.86
N ALA A 45 42.49 -8.42 -10.95
CA ALA A 45 42.96 -7.06 -11.09
C ALA A 45 42.65 -6.54 -12.50
N ALA A 46 42.08 -5.34 -12.60
CA ALA A 46 41.83 -4.69 -13.89
C ALA A 46 43.04 -3.85 -14.31
N ALA A 47 43.20 -3.64 -15.61
CA ALA A 47 44.25 -2.76 -16.14
C ALA A 47 43.65 -1.54 -16.86
N PRO A 48 44.31 -0.37 -16.80
CA PRO A 48 43.88 0.83 -17.52
C PRO A 48 43.68 0.56 -19.01
N GLY A 49 42.53 0.96 -19.56
CA GLY A 49 42.21 0.80 -20.98
C GLY A 49 41.90 -0.63 -21.44
N GLN A 50 41.98 -1.64 -20.58
CA GLN A 50 41.64 -3.03 -20.92
C GLN A 50 40.22 -3.38 -20.46
N ALA A 51 39.34 -3.72 -21.41
CA ALA A 51 37.99 -4.15 -21.11
C ALA A 51 37.98 -5.53 -20.44
N PHE A 52 37.11 -5.71 -19.46
CA PHE A 52 36.90 -7.01 -18.78
C PHE A 52 35.42 -7.23 -18.49
N ARG A 53 35.02 -8.49 -18.26
CA ARG A 53 33.63 -8.86 -17.97
C ARG A 53 33.38 -8.93 -16.47
N VAL A 54 32.17 -8.54 -16.10
CA VAL A 54 31.58 -8.76 -14.79
C VAL A 54 30.21 -9.39 -14.97
N ALA A 55 29.70 -10.07 -13.95
CA ALA A 55 28.35 -10.60 -13.98
C ALA A 55 27.67 -10.46 -12.62
N VAL A 56 26.39 -10.07 -12.65
CA VAL A 56 25.53 -10.16 -11.48
C VAL A 56 25.01 -11.59 -11.40
N LYS A 57 25.45 -12.34 -10.40
CA LYS A 57 24.96 -13.69 -10.10
C LYS A 57 23.70 -13.58 -9.25
N LEU A 58 22.57 -14.05 -9.77
CA LEU A 58 21.32 -14.22 -9.03
C LEU A 58 21.11 -15.70 -8.74
N GLU A 59 20.94 -16.04 -7.47
CA GLU A 59 20.70 -17.41 -7.00
C GLU A 59 19.31 -17.47 -6.33
N HIS A 60 18.39 -18.15 -7.00
CA HIS A 60 16.99 -18.26 -6.59
C HIS A 60 16.77 -19.48 -5.72
N GLN A 61 16.04 -19.32 -4.62
CA GLN A 61 15.50 -20.46 -3.87
C GLN A 61 14.50 -21.24 -4.75
N PRO A 62 14.27 -22.54 -4.47
CA PRO A 62 13.25 -23.30 -5.16
C PRO A 62 11.90 -22.58 -5.18
N HIS A 63 11.22 -22.59 -6.32
CA HIS A 63 9.92 -21.93 -6.58
C HIS A 63 9.94 -20.41 -6.68
N PHE A 64 11.10 -19.75 -6.58
CA PHE A 64 11.22 -18.32 -6.82
C PHE A 64 11.84 -18.00 -8.19
N HIS A 65 11.40 -16.90 -8.79
CA HIS A 65 11.91 -16.38 -10.06
C HIS A 65 12.08 -14.87 -10.06
N THR A 66 12.93 -14.39 -10.95
CA THR A 66 13.03 -12.97 -11.36
C THR A 66 12.67 -12.82 -12.82
N TYR A 67 12.23 -11.63 -13.21
CA TYR A 67 11.84 -11.35 -14.59
C TYR A 67 13.05 -10.99 -15.46
N GLY A 68 12.93 -11.27 -16.76
CA GLY A 68 13.89 -10.80 -17.75
C GLY A 68 13.91 -9.27 -17.90
N LYS A 69 14.77 -8.78 -18.80
CA LYS A 69 14.90 -7.35 -19.13
C LYS A 69 13.64 -6.76 -19.77
N VAL A 70 12.86 -7.61 -20.43
CA VAL A 70 11.58 -7.28 -21.07
C VAL A 70 10.55 -8.28 -20.56
N ILE A 71 9.38 -7.76 -20.17
CA ILE A 71 8.24 -8.56 -19.75
C ILE A 71 7.23 -8.55 -20.88
N ALA A 72 6.68 -9.73 -21.19
CA ALA A 72 5.62 -9.86 -22.18
C ALA A 72 4.38 -9.05 -21.76
N PRO A 73 3.66 -8.40 -22.70
CA PRO A 73 2.43 -7.69 -22.38
C PRO A 73 1.43 -8.59 -21.65
N GLY A 74 0.83 -8.09 -20.55
CA GLY A 74 -0.16 -8.83 -19.77
C GLY A 74 0.40 -9.66 -18.60
N VAL A 75 1.72 -9.72 -18.42
CA VAL A 75 2.35 -10.34 -17.24
C VAL A 75 2.48 -9.31 -16.11
N THR A 76 1.88 -9.61 -14.95
CA THR A 76 2.00 -8.78 -13.75
C THR A 76 3.38 -8.97 -13.11
N GLY A 77 4.31 -8.06 -13.40
CA GLY A 77 5.68 -8.14 -12.91
C GLY A 77 6.46 -6.85 -13.12
N LYS A 78 7.72 -6.83 -12.70
CA LYS A 78 8.65 -5.71 -12.88
C LYS A 78 9.95 -6.25 -13.49
N PRO A 79 10.41 -5.72 -14.63
CA PRO A 79 11.62 -6.21 -15.28
C PRO A 79 12.82 -5.99 -14.37
N THR A 80 13.76 -6.93 -14.39
CA THR A 80 15.03 -6.76 -13.66
C THR A 80 15.86 -5.69 -14.36
N LYS A 81 16.33 -4.71 -13.59
CA LYS A 81 17.19 -3.62 -14.03
C LYS A 81 18.49 -3.61 -13.24
N LEU A 82 19.58 -3.26 -13.94
CA LEU A 82 20.92 -3.12 -13.36
C LEU A 82 21.36 -1.67 -13.54
N ASP A 83 21.36 -0.90 -12.44
CA ASP A 83 21.84 0.47 -12.43
C ASP A 83 23.29 0.49 -11.93
N TRP A 84 24.25 0.77 -12.82
CA TRP A 84 25.68 0.73 -12.51
C TRP A 84 26.18 2.05 -11.91
N THR A 85 26.96 1.95 -10.83
CA THR A 85 27.68 3.06 -10.19
C THR A 85 29.17 2.80 -10.34
N LEU A 86 29.80 3.47 -11.31
CA LEU A 86 31.20 3.26 -11.66
C LEU A 86 32.08 4.47 -11.29
N PRO A 87 33.39 4.27 -11.08
CA PRO A 87 34.34 5.37 -10.89
C PRO A 87 34.40 6.30 -12.11
N GLU A 88 34.86 7.53 -11.89
CA GLU A 88 34.91 8.56 -12.93
C GLU A 88 35.70 8.09 -14.17
N GLY A 89 35.11 8.26 -15.36
CA GLY A 89 35.73 7.89 -16.64
C GLY A 89 35.55 6.42 -17.08
N TRP A 90 34.96 5.56 -16.25
CA TRP A 90 34.65 4.18 -16.62
C TRP A 90 33.41 4.09 -17.50
N LYS A 91 33.40 3.12 -18.43
CA LYS A 91 32.26 2.84 -19.31
C LYS A 91 31.71 1.44 -19.04
N VAL A 92 30.39 1.31 -19.10
CA VAL A 92 29.69 0.01 -19.11
C VAL A 92 29.06 -0.24 -20.46
N GLU A 93 29.31 -1.43 -21.00
CA GLU A 93 28.62 -2.00 -22.13
C GLU A 93 27.79 -3.18 -21.64
N GLU A 94 26.46 -3.08 -21.72
CA GLU A 94 25.58 -4.18 -21.35
C GLU A 94 25.70 -5.30 -22.38
N LEU A 95 26.12 -6.50 -21.93
CA LEU A 95 26.18 -7.68 -22.77
C LEU A 95 24.79 -8.32 -22.90
N ARG A 96 24.58 -9.13 -23.95
CA ARG A 96 23.33 -9.86 -24.13
C ARG A 96 23.13 -10.81 -22.93
N TRP A 97 22.01 -10.66 -22.24
CA TRP A 97 21.65 -11.53 -21.13
C TRP A 97 21.32 -12.95 -21.61
N PRO A 98 21.46 -13.96 -20.73
CA PRO A 98 21.03 -15.32 -21.03
C PRO A 98 19.56 -15.37 -21.46
N ALA A 99 19.23 -16.36 -22.30
CA ALA A 99 17.85 -16.61 -22.70
C ALA A 99 16.98 -16.86 -21.47
N THR A 100 15.80 -16.25 -21.44
CA THR A 100 14.81 -16.45 -20.39
C THR A 100 14.13 -17.81 -20.56
N THR A 101 13.72 -18.39 -19.43
CA THR A 101 12.91 -19.60 -19.39
C THR A 101 11.45 -19.24 -19.10
N PRO A 102 10.48 -19.86 -19.80
CA PRO A 102 9.08 -19.65 -19.49
C PRO A 102 8.71 -20.36 -18.18
N PHE A 103 8.01 -19.65 -17.30
CA PHE A 103 7.42 -20.19 -16.09
C PHE A 103 6.00 -19.64 -15.90
N ASP A 104 5.24 -20.27 -15.03
CA ASP A 104 3.92 -19.77 -14.64
C ASP A 104 4.10 -18.78 -13.48
N SER A 105 3.62 -17.56 -13.64
CA SER A 105 3.61 -16.55 -12.60
C SER A 105 2.23 -15.93 -12.51
N PHE A 106 1.57 -16.08 -11.36
CA PHE A 106 0.20 -15.61 -11.13
C PHE A 106 -0.81 -16.03 -12.21
N GLY A 107 -0.67 -17.26 -12.73
CA GLY A 107 -1.57 -17.80 -13.76
C GLY A 107 -1.30 -17.32 -15.18
N ALA A 108 -0.23 -16.55 -15.42
CA ALA A 108 0.24 -16.16 -16.75
C ALA A 108 1.62 -16.76 -17.06
N LYS A 109 1.86 -17.10 -18.33
CA LYS A 109 3.19 -17.49 -18.81
C LYS A 109 4.09 -16.25 -18.83
N ALA A 110 5.11 -16.27 -18.00
CA ALA A 110 6.10 -15.21 -17.90
C ALA A 110 7.49 -15.77 -18.27
N ASP A 111 8.31 -14.92 -18.87
CA ASP A 111 9.68 -15.23 -19.20
C ASP A 111 10.62 -14.58 -18.19
N GLY A 112 11.51 -15.37 -17.61
CA GLY A 112 12.52 -14.86 -16.69
C GLY A 112 13.55 -15.91 -16.30
N TYR A 113 14.04 -15.83 -15.06
CA TYR A 113 15.13 -16.66 -14.58
C TYR A 113 14.74 -17.42 -13.30
N GLN A 114 15.14 -18.69 -13.25
CA GLN A 114 15.03 -19.58 -12.11
C GLN A 114 16.38 -20.25 -11.85
N GLY A 115 16.65 -20.67 -10.62
CA GLY A 115 17.93 -21.28 -10.24
C GLY A 115 19.07 -20.27 -10.21
N VAL A 116 20.21 -20.59 -10.80
CA VAL A 116 21.40 -19.70 -10.82
C VAL A 116 21.56 -19.09 -12.21
N VAL A 117 21.51 -17.76 -12.29
CA VAL A 117 21.76 -17.00 -13.52
C VAL A 117 22.86 -15.97 -13.32
N HIS A 118 23.66 -15.75 -14.37
CA HIS A 118 24.68 -14.71 -14.41
C HIS A 118 24.29 -13.69 -15.48
N LEU A 119 24.10 -12.44 -15.08
CA LEU A 119 23.75 -11.33 -15.98
C LEU A 119 25.03 -10.55 -16.33
N PRO A 120 25.61 -10.73 -17.52
CA PRO A 120 26.92 -10.21 -17.85
C PRO A 120 26.87 -8.74 -18.27
N ALA A 121 27.94 -8.01 -17.94
CA ALA A 121 28.25 -6.69 -18.47
C ALA A 121 29.76 -6.59 -18.74
N ARG A 122 30.17 -5.71 -19.64
CA ARG A 122 31.57 -5.42 -19.95
C ARG A 122 31.90 -4.03 -19.42
N LEU A 123 32.98 -3.94 -18.64
CA LEU A 123 33.48 -2.68 -18.08
C LEU A 123 34.78 -2.29 -18.78
N VAL A 124 34.92 -1.00 -19.07
CA VAL A 124 36.11 -0.43 -19.70
C VAL A 124 36.69 0.67 -18.79
N PRO A 125 37.82 0.41 -18.12
CA PRO A 125 38.56 1.43 -17.38
C PRO A 125 39.14 2.49 -18.32
N PRO A 126 39.23 3.77 -17.89
CA PRO A 126 39.90 4.79 -18.68
C PRO A 126 41.41 4.53 -18.77
N ALA A 127 42.03 4.91 -19.89
CA ALA A 127 43.48 4.78 -20.07
C ALA A 127 44.30 5.65 -19.10
N SER A 128 43.67 6.67 -18.50
CA SER A 128 44.24 7.54 -17.47
C SER A 128 44.16 6.96 -16.05
N ALA A 129 43.65 5.74 -15.86
CA ALA A 129 43.57 5.11 -14.55
C ALA A 129 44.97 4.77 -14.02
N THR A 130 45.21 5.05 -12.74
CA THR A 130 46.52 4.84 -12.10
C THR A 130 46.66 3.39 -11.62
N ALA A 131 47.69 2.69 -12.08
CA ALA A 131 48.03 1.37 -11.55
C ALA A 131 48.49 1.48 -10.07
N GLY A 132 47.98 0.60 -9.21
CA GLY A 132 48.29 0.58 -7.77
C GLY A 132 47.18 1.11 -6.85
N SER A 133 46.07 1.65 -7.39
CA SER A 133 44.89 2.03 -6.61
C SER A 133 43.80 0.94 -6.63
N GLU A 134 43.03 0.84 -5.55
CA GLU A 134 41.83 0.00 -5.47
C GLU A 134 40.60 0.82 -5.87
N VAL A 135 39.74 0.25 -6.71
CA VAL A 135 38.50 0.89 -7.19
C VAL A 135 37.28 0.11 -6.75
N GLU A 136 36.18 0.82 -6.47
CA GLU A 136 34.91 0.24 -6.09
C GLU A 136 33.92 0.29 -7.26
N ILE A 137 33.39 -0.86 -7.62
CA ILE A 137 32.40 -1.04 -8.69
C ILE A 137 31.07 -1.37 -8.00
N GLY A 138 30.08 -0.48 -8.14
CA GLY A 138 28.74 -0.66 -7.60
C GLY A 138 27.73 -1.03 -8.67
N VAL A 139 26.75 -1.86 -8.32
CA VAL A 139 25.55 -2.09 -9.14
C VAL A 139 24.33 -2.25 -8.24
N LYS A 140 23.27 -1.52 -8.56
CA LYS A 140 21.96 -1.70 -7.93
C LYS A 140 21.10 -2.59 -8.82
N VAL A 141 20.69 -3.72 -8.26
CA VAL A 141 19.73 -4.64 -8.87
C VAL A 141 18.35 -4.25 -8.39
N ASP A 142 17.48 -3.82 -9.31
CA ASP A 142 16.09 -3.45 -9.03
C ASP A 142 15.13 -4.36 -9.82
N GLY A 143 14.21 -5.02 -9.13
CA GLY A 143 13.26 -5.94 -9.75
C GLY A 143 12.20 -6.45 -8.77
N LEU A 144 11.50 -7.49 -9.19
CA LEU A 144 10.63 -8.29 -8.33
C LEU A 144 11.15 -9.72 -8.26
N VAL A 145 11.06 -10.30 -7.07
CA VAL A 145 11.24 -11.73 -6.83
C VAL A 145 9.89 -12.29 -6.47
N CYS A 146 9.44 -13.27 -7.23
CA CYS A 146 8.10 -13.81 -7.08
C CYS A 146 8.13 -15.32 -6.97
N ASP A 147 7.16 -15.86 -6.24
CA ASP A 147 6.74 -17.25 -6.35
C ASP A 147 5.34 -17.31 -7.00
N ASP A 148 4.70 -18.47 -6.97
CA ASP A 148 3.38 -18.70 -7.55
C ASP A 148 2.24 -17.86 -6.90
N LYS A 149 2.48 -17.27 -5.73
CA LYS A 149 1.45 -16.63 -4.87
C LYS A 149 1.79 -15.23 -4.41
N THR A 150 3.07 -14.85 -4.38
CA THR A 150 3.58 -13.63 -3.75
C THR A 150 4.70 -13.03 -4.60
N CYS A 151 4.67 -11.71 -4.79
CA CYS A 151 5.77 -10.94 -5.39
C CYS A 151 6.30 -9.96 -4.34
N LEU A 152 7.61 -9.95 -4.15
CA LEU A 152 8.29 -9.05 -3.23
C LEU A 152 9.27 -8.15 -4.00
N PRO A 153 9.34 -6.84 -3.69
CA PRO A 153 10.39 -5.96 -4.19
C PRO A 153 11.79 -6.50 -3.87
N PHE A 154 12.63 -6.59 -4.90
CA PHE A 154 14.02 -6.99 -4.76
C PHE A 154 14.92 -5.83 -5.19
N ASN A 155 15.52 -5.20 -4.19
CA ASN A 155 16.43 -4.07 -4.36
C ASN A 155 17.72 -4.38 -3.59
N GLN A 156 18.78 -4.79 -4.28
CA GLN A 156 20.09 -5.03 -3.67
C GLN A 156 21.15 -4.18 -4.33
N THR A 157 21.95 -3.49 -3.52
CA THR A 157 23.14 -2.78 -3.99
C THR A 157 24.34 -3.66 -3.71
N LEU A 158 25.05 -4.05 -4.76
CA LEU A 158 26.23 -4.90 -4.71
C LEU A 158 27.45 -4.03 -4.98
N THR A 159 28.51 -4.23 -4.21
CA THR A 159 29.79 -3.56 -4.41
C THR A 159 30.89 -4.60 -4.55
N LEU A 160 31.79 -4.37 -5.50
CA LEU A 160 32.99 -5.17 -5.71
C LEU A 160 34.18 -4.24 -5.69
N LYS A 161 35.14 -4.52 -4.82
CA LYS A 161 36.43 -3.82 -4.82
C LYS A 161 37.41 -4.57 -5.70
N LEU A 162 38.08 -3.85 -6.60
CA LEU A 162 38.98 -4.41 -7.58
C LEU A 162 40.29 -3.61 -7.61
N PRO A 163 41.46 -4.23 -7.43
CA PRO A 163 42.74 -3.55 -7.59
C PRO A 163 43.03 -3.25 -9.07
N LEU A 164 43.66 -2.09 -9.33
CA LEU A 164 44.22 -1.76 -10.64
C LEU A 164 45.68 -2.17 -10.72
N ALA A 165 46.02 -3.02 -11.67
CA ALA A 165 47.38 -3.49 -11.94
C ALA A 165 47.85 -3.05 -13.33
N ALA A 166 49.16 -3.17 -13.59
CA ALA A 166 49.74 -2.84 -14.90
C ALA A 166 49.23 -3.74 -16.03
N ASN A 167 48.85 -4.98 -15.71
CA ASN A 167 48.24 -5.94 -16.62
C ASN A 167 47.01 -6.57 -15.95
N ALA A 168 45.96 -6.84 -16.73
CA ALA A 168 44.80 -7.53 -16.20
C ALA A 168 45.15 -8.98 -15.84
N GLU A 169 44.77 -9.43 -14.66
CA GLU A 169 44.99 -10.81 -14.19
C GLU A 169 43.63 -11.51 -14.08
N THR A 170 43.40 -12.53 -14.90
CA THR A 170 42.15 -13.31 -14.89
C THR A 170 42.01 -14.12 -13.60
N ASP A 171 40.80 -14.21 -13.06
CA ASP A 171 40.53 -15.04 -11.90
C ASP A 171 40.18 -16.49 -12.31
N PRO A 172 41.06 -17.48 -12.05
CA PRO A 172 40.76 -18.88 -12.36
C PRO A 172 39.54 -19.43 -11.61
N ALA A 173 39.13 -18.82 -10.48
CA ALA A 173 37.95 -19.22 -9.72
C ALA A 173 36.62 -18.95 -10.45
N HIS A 174 36.61 -18.03 -11.41
CA HIS A 174 35.42 -17.62 -12.16
C HIS A 174 35.47 -18.02 -13.65
N SER A 175 36.44 -18.86 -14.03
CA SER A 175 36.66 -19.32 -15.41
C SER A 175 35.47 -20.09 -16.01
N SER A 176 34.63 -20.72 -15.16
CA SER A 176 33.39 -21.39 -15.57
C SER A 176 32.23 -20.43 -15.86
N VAL A 177 32.27 -19.21 -15.33
CA VAL A 177 31.27 -18.14 -15.56
C VAL A 177 31.63 -17.31 -16.80
N PHE A 178 32.93 -17.16 -17.07
CA PHE A 178 33.46 -16.38 -18.19
C PHE A 178 34.31 -17.27 -19.11
N PRO A 179 33.71 -18.16 -19.92
CA PRO A 179 34.48 -18.96 -20.86
C PRO A 179 35.26 -18.06 -21.85
N ALA A 180 36.47 -18.51 -22.19
CA ALA A 180 37.34 -17.81 -23.13
C ALA A 180 36.68 -17.77 -24.51
N GLU A 181 36.57 -16.57 -25.08
CA GLU A 181 35.98 -16.36 -26.41
C GLU A 181 36.95 -16.88 -27.48
N THR A 182 36.93 -18.19 -27.72
CA THR A 182 37.67 -18.83 -28.82
C THR A 182 36.67 -19.42 -29.81
N ALA A 183 36.80 -18.97 -31.06
CA ALA A 183 36.11 -19.42 -32.28
C ALA A 183 34.72 -18.83 -32.59
N ALA A 184 34.63 -18.38 -33.84
CA ALA A 184 33.53 -17.73 -34.53
C ALA A 184 32.15 -18.42 -34.37
N PRO A 185 31.04 -17.66 -34.53
CA PRO A 185 29.69 -18.20 -34.40
C PRO A 185 29.43 -19.33 -35.41
N PRO A 186 28.82 -20.46 -35.00
CA PRO A 186 28.35 -21.47 -35.95
C PRO A 186 27.25 -20.86 -36.81
N ALA A 187 27.37 -21.08 -38.12
CA ALA A 187 26.39 -20.71 -39.12
C ALA A 187 24.99 -21.23 -38.75
N ALA A 188 23.99 -20.37 -38.94
CA ALA A 188 22.59 -20.67 -38.79
C ALA A 188 22.19 -21.93 -39.58
N PRO A 189 21.40 -22.86 -39.01
CA PRO A 189 20.70 -23.85 -39.80
C PRO A 189 19.63 -23.15 -40.64
N ALA A 190 19.63 -23.47 -41.93
CA ALA A 190 18.69 -22.97 -42.92
C ALA A 190 17.23 -23.24 -42.53
N THR A 191 16.40 -22.21 -42.67
CA THR A 191 14.95 -22.23 -42.58
C THR A 191 14.34 -23.18 -43.63
N PRO A 192 13.53 -24.19 -43.24
CA PRO A 192 12.62 -24.86 -44.16
C PRO A 192 11.42 -23.94 -44.47
N PRO A 193 10.82 -24.02 -45.67
CA PRO A 193 9.83 -23.07 -46.15
C PRO A 193 8.54 -23.14 -45.33
N ALA A 194 7.90 -21.97 -45.21
CA ALA A 194 6.62 -21.76 -44.57
C ALA A 194 5.60 -22.82 -44.99
N ALA A 195 5.16 -23.62 -44.01
CA ALA A 195 3.90 -24.35 -44.10
C ALA A 195 2.81 -23.46 -43.51
N ASP A 196 1.91 -23.00 -44.38
CA ASP A 196 0.64 -22.39 -44.02
C ASP A 196 -0.09 -23.28 -43.01
N THR A 197 -0.21 -22.80 -41.77
CA THR A 197 -1.15 -23.34 -40.78
C THR A 197 -1.63 -22.16 -39.95
N PRO A 198 -2.95 -21.97 -39.82
CA PRO A 198 -3.56 -20.68 -39.48
C PRO A 198 -3.16 -20.23 -38.08
N ALA A 199 -3.02 -18.91 -37.92
CA ALA A 199 -2.87 -18.25 -36.63
C ALA A 199 -3.86 -18.86 -35.61
N PRO A 200 -3.37 -19.51 -34.54
CA PRO A 200 -4.22 -19.90 -33.42
C PRO A 200 -4.70 -18.61 -32.74
N PRO A 201 -5.96 -18.58 -32.28
CA PRO A 201 -6.60 -17.35 -31.80
C PRO A 201 -5.86 -16.81 -30.59
N ALA A 202 -5.95 -15.50 -30.38
CA ALA A 202 -5.64 -14.85 -29.11
C ALA A 202 -6.29 -15.66 -27.98
N ALA A 203 -5.50 -16.50 -27.31
CA ALA A 203 -5.97 -17.33 -26.22
C ALA A 203 -5.99 -16.45 -24.99
N ALA A 204 -7.21 -16.01 -24.67
CA ALA A 204 -7.61 -15.30 -23.49
C ALA A 204 -6.90 -15.82 -22.24
N ALA A 205 -6.43 -14.88 -21.43
CA ALA A 205 -6.14 -15.12 -20.03
C ALA A 205 -7.35 -15.82 -19.42
N THR A 206 -7.11 -16.92 -18.71
CA THR A 206 -8.12 -17.52 -17.83
C THR A 206 -8.26 -16.62 -16.62
N GLU A 207 -8.95 -15.51 -16.83
CA GLU A 207 -9.83 -14.91 -15.86
C GLU A 207 -10.68 -16.03 -15.23
N ALA A 208 -11.02 -15.94 -13.94
CA ALA A 208 -12.35 -16.42 -13.59
C ALA A 208 -13.28 -15.66 -14.54
N PRO A 209 -14.00 -16.36 -15.44
CA PRO A 209 -14.37 -15.84 -16.75
C PRO A 209 -14.96 -14.46 -16.56
N VAL A 210 -14.26 -13.39 -16.99
CA VAL A 210 -15.00 -12.21 -17.38
C VAL A 210 -15.59 -12.70 -18.70
N PRO A 211 -16.90 -12.90 -18.78
CA PRO A 211 -17.48 -13.21 -20.07
C PRO A 211 -16.96 -12.15 -21.04
N GLU A 212 -16.71 -12.51 -22.30
CA GLU A 212 -16.58 -11.56 -23.41
C GLU A 212 -17.88 -10.73 -23.46
N HIS A 213 -17.99 -9.84 -22.50
CA HIS A 213 -19.11 -8.99 -22.25
C HIS A 213 -18.92 -7.93 -23.30
N GLY A 214 -19.68 -8.08 -24.39
CA GLY A 214 -19.76 -7.02 -25.40
C GLY A 214 -19.89 -5.68 -24.69
N PHE A 215 -19.34 -4.63 -25.29
CA PHE A 215 -19.30 -3.29 -24.70
C PHE A 215 -20.66 -2.86 -24.08
N SER A 216 -21.78 -3.31 -24.64
CA SER A 216 -23.12 -3.18 -24.07
C SER A 216 -23.30 -3.75 -22.65
N THR A 217 -22.79 -4.93 -22.35
CA THR A 217 -22.87 -5.54 -21.02
C THR A 217 -21.98 -4.81 -20.01
N LEU A 218 -20.83 -4.29 -20.45
CA LEU A 218 -19.99 -3.40 -19.64
C LEU A 218 -20.68 -2.06 -19.34
N LEU A 219 -21.40 -1.49 -20.30
CA LEU A 219 -22.25 -0.31 -20.07
C LEU A 219 -23.39 -0.60 -19.09
N LEU A 220 -23.97 -1.80 -19.13
CA LEU A 220 -24.95 -2.23 -18.13
C LEU A 220 -24.31 -2.31 -16.75
N PHE A 221 -23.12 -2.90 -16.60
CA PHE A 221 -22.39 -2.90 -15.34
C PHE A 221 -21.98 -1.50 -14.87
N ALA A 222 -21.64 -0.59 -15.78
CA ALA A 222 -21.38 0.82 -15.46
C ALA A 222 -22.62 1.48 -14.86
N PHE A 223 -23.78 1.28 -15.48
CA PHE A 223 -25.05 1.78 -14.99
C PHE A 223 -25.44 1.16 -13.64
N LEU A 224 -25.31 -0.16 -13.50
CA LEU A 224 -25.58 -0.87 -12.24
C LEU A 224 -24.61 -0.45 -11.14
N GLY A 225 -23.34 -0.24 -11.46
CA GLY A 225 -22.34 0.31 -10.55
C GLY A 225 -22.72 1.70 -10.06
N GLY A 226 -23.16 2.57 -10.98
CA GLY A 226 -23.74 3.88 -10.63
C GLY A 226 -24.96 3.77 -9.71
N LEU A 227 -25.85 2.81 -9.97
CA LEU A 227 -27.01 2.57 -9.12
C LEU A 227 -26.62 2.12 -7.71
N ILE A 228 -25.61 1.25 -7.58
CA ILE A 228 -25.05 0.80 -6.31
C ILE A 228 -24.51 1.97 -5.47
N LEU A 229 -23.98 3.03 -6.10
CA LEU A 229 -23.50 4.23 -5.38
C LEU A 229 -24.59 4.88 -4.52
N ASN A 230 -25.88 4.71 -4.84
CA ASN A 230 -26.97 5.23 -4.03
C ASN A 230 -27.20 4.46 -2.72
N ILE A 231 -26.75 3.21 -2.64
CA ILE A 231 -26.83 2.36 -1.44
C ILE A 231 -25.63 2.62 -0.52
N MET A 232 -24.59 3.30 -1.02
CA MET A 232 -23.40 3.58 -0.22
C MET A 232 -23.73 4.54 0.94
N PRO A 233 -23.21 4.25 2.15
CA PRO A 233 -23.51 5.02 3.36
C PRO A 233 -23.25 6.53 3.24
N CYS A 234 -22.30 6.97 2.43
CA CYS A 234 -21.95 8.40 2.30
C CYS A 234 -22.92 9.20 1.41
N VAL A 235 -23.69 8.54 0.55
CA VAL A 235 -24.63 9.22 -0.36
C VAL A 235 -26.01 9.38 0.28
N PHE A 236 -26.33 8.49 1.22
CA PHE A 236 -27.63 8.44 1.89
C PHE A 236 -28.06 9.78 2.55
N PRO A 237 -27.19 10.53 3.27
CA PRO A 237 -27.59 11.78 3.91
C PRO A 237 -28.05 12.85 2.90
N VAL A 238 -27.40 12.93 1.73
CA VAL A 238 -27.73 13.90 0.68
C VAL A 238 -29.04 13.51 -0.01
N LEU A 239 -29.24 12.21 -0.27
CA LEU A 239 -30.44 11.69 -0.91
C LEU A 239 -31.69 11.95 -0.03
N GLY A 240 -31.60 11.68 1.27
CA GLY A 240 -32.73 11.87 2.21
C GLY A 240 -33.20 13.32 2.29
N ILE A 241 -32.29 14.29 2.37
CA ILE A 241 -32.63 15.72 2.41
C ILE A 241 -33.33 16.15 1.11
N LYS A 242 -32.87 15.66 -0.05
CA LYS A 242 -33.44 16.07 -1.34
C LYS A 242 -34.76 15.38 -1.66
N VAL A 243 -34.92 14.10 -1.29
CA VAL A 243 -36.23 13.42 -1.35
C VAL A 243 -37.26 14.19 -0.53
N MET A 244 -36.91 14.66 0.67
CA MET A 244 -37.81 15.48 1.48
C MET A 244 -38.10 16.87 0.87
N SER A 245 -37.14 17.47 0.16
CA SER A 245 -37.38 18.69 -0.62
C SER A 245 -38.40 18.44 -1.75
N ILE A 246 -38.34 17.29 -2.42
CA ILE A 246 -39.34 16.90 -3.43
C ILE A 246 -40.69 16.64 -2.78
N VAL A 247 -40.74 15.90 -1.66
CA VAL A 247 -41.99 15.61 -0.94
C VAL A 247 -42.70 16.91 -0.53
N ASN A 248 -41.94 17.90 -0.03
CA ASN A 248 -42.47 19.21 0.33
C ASN A 248 -42.88 20.06 -0.89
N GLN A 249 -42.32 19.78 -2.07
CA GLN A 249 -42.66 20.41 -3.35
C GLN A 249 -43.68 19.58 -4.17
N ALA A 250 -44.05 18.38 -3.73
CA ALA A 250 -44.93 17.46 -4.45
C ALA A 250 -46.40 17.91 -4.45
N GLY A 251 -46.71 19.01 -3.76
CA GLY A 251 -47.95 19.77 -3.95
C GLY A 251 -47.89 20.83 -5.06
N GLY A 252 -46.77 20.95 -5.79
CA GLY A 252 -46.52 21.92 -6.87
C GLY A 252 -46.65 21.35 -8.28
N ASP A 253 -46.28 22.16 -9.29
CA ASP A 253 -46.37 21.81 -10.71
C ASP A 253 -45.42 20.65 -11.09
N ARG A 254 -45.96 19.62 -11.77
CA ARG A 254 -45.22 18.44 -12.23
C ARG A 254 -44.03 18.83 -13.13
N GLY A 255 -44.17 19.90 -13.91
CA GLY A 255 -43.09 20.42 -14.75
C GLY A 255 -41.89 20.92 -13.94
N GLU A 256 -42.15 21.52 -12.77
CA GLU A 256 -41.10 22.06 -11.90
C GLU A 256 -40.26 20.94 -11.27
N VAL A 257 -40.91 19.89 -10.78
CA VAL A 257 -40.23 18.70 -10.20
C VAL A 257 -39.30 18.03 -11.22
N VAL A 258 -39.76 17.85 -12.47
CA VAL A 258 -38.93 17.26 -13.55
C VAL A 258 -37.73 18.14 -13.87
N ARG A 259 -37.91 19.47 -13.94
CA ARG A 259 -36.78 20.40 -14.18
C ARG A 259 -35.75 20.33 -13.06
N HIS A 260 -36.17 20.22 -11.80
CA HIS A 260 -35.26 19.99 -10.67
C HIS A 260 -34.54 18.64 -10.76
N GLY A 261 -35.23 17.58 -11.21
CA GLY A 261 -34.68 16.28 -11.57
C GLY A 261 -33.53 16.38 -12.57
N LEU A 262 -33.80 17.00 -13.71
CA LEU A 262 -32.82 17.19 -14.79
C LEU A 262 -31.64 18.06 -14.37
N ALA A 263 -31.88 19.13 -13.60
CA ALA A 263 -30.81 19.99 -13.10
C ALA A 263 -29.86 19.22 -12.17
N TYR A 264 -30.38 18.37 -11.29
CA TYR A 264 -29.56 17.48 -10.45
C TYR A 264 -28.73 16.50 -11.30
N THR A 265 -29.36 15.83 -12.27
CA THR A 265 -28.67 14.92 -13.18
C THR A 265 -27.56 15.62 -13.97
N ALA A 266 -27.80 16.85 -14.43
CA ALA A 266 -26.78 17.65 -15.10
C ALA A 266 -25.57 17.92 -14.19
N GLY A 267 -25.79 18.22 -12.91
CA GLY A 267 -24.72 18.38 -11.92
C GLY A 267 -23.87 17.11 -11.75
N VAL A 268 -24.53 15.95 -11.66
CA VAL A 268 -23.85 14.65 -11.59
C VAL A 268 -23.05 14.36 -12.86
N LEU A 269 -23.65 14.54 -14.04
CA LEU A 269 -22.98 14.32 -15.33
C LEU A 269 -21.73 15.18 -15.50
N VAL A 270 -21.83 16.49 -15.23
CA VAL A 270 -20.69 17.41 -15.31
C VAL A 270 -19.56 16.98 -14.37
N SER A 271 -19.90 16.48 -13.18
CA SER A 271 -18.91 16.01 -12.20
C SER A 271 -18.16 14.76 -12.70
N PHE A 272 -18.89 13.76 -13.22
CA PHE A 272 -18.27 12.55 -13.76
C PHE A 272 -17.49 12.80 -15.04
N TRP A 273 -17.92 13.74 -15.89
CA TRP A 273 -17.13 14.14 -17.06
C TRP A 273 -15.86 14.89 -16.68
N ALA A 274 -15.92 15.80 -15.69
CA ALA A 274 -14.73 16.45 -15.16
C ALA A 274 -13.75 15.42 -14.59
N LEU A 275 -14.25 14.43 -13.85
CA LEU A 275 -13.45 13.31 -13.35
C LEU A 275 -12.86 12.47 -14.48
N ALA A 276 -13.63 12.16 -15.53
CA ALA A 276 -13.17 11.40 -16.69
C ALA A 276 -12.01 12.12 -17.40
N VAL A 277 -12.16 13.42 -17.66
CA VAL A 277 -11.12 14.25 -18.28
C VAL A 277 -9.86 14.27 -17.40
N LEU A 278 -10.02 14.43 -16.08
CA LEU A 278 -8.89 14.42 -15.14
C LEU A 278 -8.13 13.09 -15.18
N VAL A 279 -8.85 11.96 -15.15
CA VAL A 279 -8.24 10.63 -15.16
C VAL A 279 -7.54 10.34 -16.49
N ILE A 280 -8.19 10.67 -17.62
CA ILE A 280 -7.62 10.48 -18.97
C ILE A 280 -6.36 11.33 -19.17
N THR A 281 -6.36 12.58 -18.70
CA THR A 281 -5.21 13.50 -18.88
C THR A 281 -4.02 13.17 -17.99
N LEU A 282 -4.26 12.71 -16.76
CA LEU A 282 -3.18 12.35 -15.83
C LEU A 282 -2.54 10.99 -16.16
N GLY A 283 -3.27 10.09 -16.84
CA GLY A 283 -2.77 8.76 -17.25
C GLY A 283 -2.32 7.85 -16.10
N LYS A 284 -2.55 8.25 -14.85
CA LYS A 284 -2.23 7.48 -13.64
C LYS A 284 -3.49 6.79 -13.14
N GLY A 285 -3.39 5.51 -12.78
CA GLY A 285 -4.49 4.80 -12.14
C GLY A 285 -4.92 5.48 -10.84
N TRP A 286 -6.24 5.63 -10.66
CA TRP A 286 -6.87 6.26 -9.48
C TRP A 286 -6.54 5.59 -8.13
N GLY A 287 -5.91 4.41 -8.15
CA GLY A 287 -5.45 3.72 -6.94
C GLY A 287 -4.11 4.21 -6.39
N PHE A 288 -3.33 5.02 -7.14
CA PHE A 288 -1.99 5.45 -6.72
C PHE A 288 -1.99 6.21 -5.39
N GLN A 289 -3.06 6.95 -5.11
CA GLN A 289 -3.24 7.71 -3.86
C GLN A 289 -3.22 6.80 -2.64
N LEU A 290 -3.72 5.56 -2.77
CA LEU A 290 -3.70 4.56 -1.69
C LEU A 290 -2.30 4.02 -1.39
N GLN A 291 -1.27 4.35 -2.18
CA GLN A 291 0.12 4.02 -1.85
C GLN A 291 0.76 5.04 -0.90
N SER A 292 0.10 6.18 -0.64
CA SER A 292 0.60 7.19 0.31
C SER A 292 0.09 6.88 1.73
N PRO A 293 0.97 6.59 2.70
CA PRO A 293 0.55 6.30 4.08
C PRO A 293 -0.30 7.43 4.67
N GLY A 294 0.11 8.68 4.46
CA GLY A 294 -0.62 9.85 4.97
C GLY A 294 -2.02 10.01 4.37
N PHE A 295 -2.20 9.68 3.08
CA PHE A 295 -3.52 9.72 2.44
C PHE A 295 -4.44 8.63 2.99
N VAL A 296 -3.96 7.39 3.10
CA VAL A 296 -4.71 6.27 3.67
C VAL A 296 -5.08 6.56 5.12
N LEU A 297 -4.17 7.13 5.90
CA LEU A 297 -4.44 7.56 7.27
C LEU A 297 -5.56 8.59 7.34
N GLY A 298 -5.54 9.60 6.46
CA GLY A 298 -6.63 10.58 6.35
C GLY A 298 -7.98 9.92 6.07
N LEU A 299 -8.01 8.91 5.20
CA LEU A 299 -9.22 8.13 4.93
C LEU A 299 -9.67 7.30 6.14
N CYS A 300 -8.75 6.71 6.92
CA CYS A 300 -9.09 6.02 8.17
C CYS A 300 -9.86 6.95 9.13
N PHE A 301 -9.34 8.16 9.36
CA PHE A 301 -10.00 9.16 10.21
C PHE A 301 -11.35 9.60 9.64
N PHE A 302 -11.41 9.86 8.33
CA PHE A 302 -12.65 10.25 7.66
C PHE A 302 -13.74 9.19 7.82
N PHE A 303 -13.45 7.92 7.49
CA PHE A 303 -14.42 6.85 7.58
C PHE A 303 -14.82 6.55 9.02
N LEU A 304 -13.91 6.63 9.98
CA LEU A 304 -14.23 6.46 11.39
C LEU A 304 -15.21 7.54 11.88
N VAL A 305 -14.88 8.80 11.67
CA VAL A 305 -15.71 9.94 12.10
C VAL A 305 -17.08 9.89 11.41
N PHE A 306 -17.10 9.56 10.13
CA PHE A 306 -18.34 9.44 9.37
C PHE A 306 -19.18 8.22 9.82
N ALA A 307 -18.55 7.08 10.12
CA ALA A 307 -19.21 5.92 10.71
C ALA A 307 -19.86 6.27 12.05
N MET A 308 -19.17 7.03 12.91
CA MET A 308 -19.69 7.48 14.19
C MET A 308 -20.85 8.47 14.05
N ASN A 309 -20.82 9.33 13.02
CA ASN A 309 -21.97 10.17 12.69
C ASN A 309 -23.19 9.34 12.28
N MET A 310 -22.99 8.32 11.43
CA MET A 310 -24.07 7.40 11.00
C MET A 310 -24.55 6.48 12.14
N ALA A 311 -23.67 6.09 13.07
CA ALA A 311 -24.04 5.36 14.28
C ALA A 311 -24.84 6.20 15.28
N GLY A 312 -25.00 7.51 15.03
CA GLY A 312 -25.72 8.42 15.91
C GLY A 312 -24.93 8.83 17.16
N VAL A 313 -23.60 8.59 17.19
CA VAL A 313 -22.75 9.02 18.30
C VAL A 313 -22.75 10.55 18.40
N PHE A 314 -22.78 11.22 17.26
CA PHE A 314 -23.04 12.66 17.17
C PHE A 314 -23.80 12.96 15.87
N GLU A 315 -24.58 14.04 15.91
CA GLU A 315 -25.22 14.58 14.72
C GLU A 315 -24.55 15.90 14.34
N ILE A 316 -24.12 15.99 13.08
CA ILE A 316 -23.69 17.27 12.51
C ILE A 316 -24.97 18.09 12.33
N GLY A 317 -25.23 18.98 13.28
CA GLY A 317 -26.38 19.88 13.22
C GLY A 317 -26.41 20.68 11.91
N THR A 318 -27.61 21.05 11.49
CA THR A 318 -27.89 21.81 10.25
C THR A 318 -27.06 23.10 10.11
N SER A 319 -26.53 23.65 11.21
CA SER A 319 -25.67 24.83 11.22
C SER A 319 -24.20 24.56 10.81
N ALA A 320 -23.65 23.37 11.03
CA ALA A 320 -22.28 23.01 10.61
C ALA A 320 -22.24 22.58 9.13
N VAL A 321 -23.34 22.00 8.63
CA VAL A 321 -23.60 21.84 7.19
C VAL A 321 -23.89 23.21 6.51
N GLY A 322 -24.14 24.24 7.33
CA GLY A 322 -24.44 25.65 7.02
C GLY A 322 -23.60 26.32 5.93
N VAL A 323 -22.29 26.06 5.93
CA VAL A 323 -21.34 26.74 5.03
C VAL A 323 -21.49 26.26 3.58
N GLY A 324 -21.91 25.01 3.37
CA GLY A 324 -22.28 24.47 2.05
C GLY A 324 -23.77 24.58 1.74
N THR A 325 -24.63 24.56 2.75
CA THR A 325 -26.08 24.68 2.57
C THR A 325 -26.51 26.07 2.15
N GLY A 326 -25.74 27.14 2.37
CA GLY A 326 -26.05 28.45 1.79
C GLY A 326 -26.19 28.44 0.25
N LEU A 327 -25.44 27.58 -0.45
CA LEU A 327 -25.62 27.33 -1.90
C LEU A 327 -26.72 26.29 -2.20
N GLN A 328 -26.85 25.26 -1.36
CA GLN A 328 -27.85 24.18 -1.53
C GLN A 328 -29.28 24.60 -1.17
N SER A 329 -29.43 25.64 -0.34
CA SER A 329 -30.69 26.23 0.12
C SER A 329 -31.17 27.39 -0.74
N LYS A 330 -30.41 27.79 -1.78
CA LYS A 330 -30.96 28.65 -2.83
C LYS A 330 -32.13 27.91 -3.49
N SER A 331 -33.31 28.50 -3.44
CA SER A 331 -34.48 28.02 -4.17
C SER A 331 -34.21 28.07 -5.67
N GLY A 332 -34.73 27.07 -6.41
CA GLY A 332 -34.60 27.00 -7.87
C GLY A 332 -33.57 26.00 -8.42
N LEU A 333 -33.42 26.00 -9.74
CA LEU A 333 -32.70 24.98 -10.51
C LEU A 333 -31.20 24.92 -10.20
N GLY A 334 -30.57 26.06 -9.93
CA GLY A 334 -29.16 26.13 -9.55
C GLY A 334 -28.86 25.33 -8.28
N GLY A 335 -29.74 25.39 -7.28
CA GLY A 335 -29.60 24.60 -6.06
C GLY A 335 -29.63 23.09 -6.33
N SER A 336 -30.49 22.63 -7.26
CA SER A 336 -30.50 21.22 -7.68
C SER A 336 -29.23 20.80 -8.41
N PHE A 337 -28.69 21.64 -9.30
CA PHE A 337 -27.43 21.38 -9.99
C PHE A 337 -26.26 21.22 -9.01
N PHE A 338 -26.10 22.15 -8.07
CA PHE A 338 -25.04 22.06 -7.05
C PHE A 338 -25.25 20.90 -6.08
N THR A 339 -26.50 20.50 -5.82
CA THR A 339 -26.78 19.29 -5.03
C THR A 339 -26.24 18.04 -5.75
N GLY A 340 -26.36 17.96 -7.08
CA GLY A 340 -25.79 16.86 -7.88
C GLY A 340 -24.26 16.83 -7.85
N LEU A 341 -23.62 18.00 -7.95
CA LEU A 341 -22.17 18.15 -7.81
C LEU A 341 -21.68 17.70 -6.43
N LEU A 342 -22.31 18.18 -5.37
CA LEU A 342 -21.96 17.82 -4.00
C LEU A 342 -22.18 16.33 -3.73
N ALA A 343 -23.26 15.75 -4.24
CA ALA A 343 -23.51 14.31 -4.11
C ALA A 343 -22.35 13.49 -4.69
N THR A 344 -21.80 13.90 -5.83
CA THR A 344 -20.65 13.22 -6.45
C THR A 344 -19.38 13.39 -5.62
N ILE A 345 -19.10 14.60 -5.13
CA ILE A 345 -17.91 14.89 -4.30
C ILE A 345 -17.96 14.09 -2.99
N VAL A 346 -19.11 14.04 -2.32
CA VAL A 346 -19.28 13.33 -1.04
C VAL A 346 -19.29 11.80 -1.23
N ALA A 347 -19.76 11.31 -2.39
CA ALA A 347 -19.68 9.88 -2.74
C ALA A 347 -18.24 9.40 -3.00
N THR A 348 -17.40 10.28 -3.54
CA THR A 348 -16.08 9.91 -4.08
C THR A 348 -15.19 9.16 -3.07
N PRO A 349 -15.06 9.58 -1.79
CA PRO A 349 -14.21 8.88 -0.83
C PRO A 349 -14.63 7.42 -0.61
N CYS A 350 -15.93 7.12 -0.42
CA CYS A 350 -16.38 5.74 -0.19
C CYS A 350 -16.39 4.89 -1.45
N SER A 351 -16.53 5.52 -2.63
CA SER A 351 -16.59 4.81 -3.90
C SER A 351 -15.22 4.57 -4.51
N ALA A 352 -14.16 5.28 -4.06
CA ALA A 352 -12.82 5.19 -4.63
C ALA A 352 -12.24 3.75 -4.66
N PRO A 353 -12.33 2.92 -3.60
CA PRO A 353 -11.83 1.54 -3.66
C PRO A 353 -12.58 0.66 -4.68
N PHE A 354 -13.88 0.88 -4.84
CA PHE A 354 -14.74 0.08 -5.72
C PHE A 354 -14.75 0.57 -7.16
N LEU A 355 -14.54 1.88 -7.38
CA LEU A 355 -14.41 2.48 -8.69
C LEU A 355 -13.02 2.28 -9.29
N ALA A 356 -11.98 1.98 -8.49
CA ALA A 356 -10.62 1.84 -9.00
C ALA A 356 -10.48 0.83 -10.16
N PRO A 357 -11.07 -0.39 -10.13
CA PRO A 357 -11.04 -1.31 -11.26
C PRO A 357 -11.79 -0.76 -12.50
N ALA A 358 -12.94 -0.13 -12.28
CA ALA A 358 -13.74 0.47 -13.36
C ALA A 358 -13.01 1.65 -14.04
N LEU A 359 -12.30 2.45 -13.25
CA LEU A 359 -11.47 3.56 -13.72
C LEU A 359 -10.21 3.06 -14.44
N ALA A 360 -9.57 2.00 -13.93
CA ALA A 360 -8.44 1.35 -14.60
C ALA A 360 -8.83 0.77 -15.96
N TYR A 361 -10.00 0.13 -16.05
CA TYR A 361 -10.56 -0.32 -17.32
C TYR A 361 -10.84 0.85 -18.28
N ALA A 362 -11.44 1.94 -17.78
CA ALA A 362 -11.75 3.11 -18.60
C ALA A 362 -10.51 3.78 -19.23
N LEU A 363 -9.33 3.67 -18.61
CA LEU A 363 -8.07 4.16 -19.17
C LEU A 363 -7.60 3.37 -20.40
N GLY A 364 -8.04 2.12 -20.56
CA GLY A 364 -7.76 1.29 -21.74
C GLY A 364 -8.73 1.54 -22.91
N LEU A 365 -9.82 2.28 -22.69
CA LEU A 365 -10.82 2.57 -23.70
C LEU A 365 -10.44 3.80 -24.56
N PRO A 366 -10.85 3.85 -25.84
CA PRO A 366 -10.84 5.10 -26.60
C PRO A 366 -11.62 6.20 -25.86
N VAL A 367 -11.18 7.46 -25.96
CA VAL A 367 -11.74 8.60 -25.21
C VAL A 367 -13.27 8.68 -25.32
N ALA A 368 -13.84 8.44 -26.51
CA ALA A 368 -15.28 8.44 -26.71
C ALA A 368 -15.98 7.33 -25.89
N SER A 369 -15.45 6.11 -25.91
CA SER A 369 -15.97 4.97 -25.16
C SER A 369 -15.83 5.17 -23.65
N ALA A 370 -14.73 5.76 -23.19
CA ALA A 370 -14.55 6.14 -21.79
C ALA A 370 -15.61 7.17 -21.36
N LEU A 371 -15.85 8.23 -22.14
CA LEU A 371 -16.88 9.23 -21.82
C LEU A 371 -18.29 8.63 -21.76
N VAL A 372 -18.62 7.70 -22.67
CA VAL A 372 -19.89 6.95 -22.61
C VAL A 372 -19.95 6.12 -21.33
N PHE A 373 -18.88 5.41 -20.98
CA PHE A 373 -18.81 4.61 -19.75
C PHE A 373 -19.06 5.46 -18.49
N PHE A 374 -18.36 6.59 -18.33
CA PHE A 374 -18.56 7.53 -17.22
C PHE A 374 -19.98 8.13 -17.21
N THR A 375 -20.57 8.37 -18.39
CA THR A 375 -21.95 8.84 -18.51
C THR A 375 -22.94 7.82 -17.96
N LEU A 376 -22.75 6.52 -18.23
CA LEU A 376 -23.63 5.48 -17.73
C LEU A 376 -23.53 5.33 -16.20
N ILE A 377 -22.33 5.46 -15.62
CA ILE A 377 -22.16 5.50 -14.15
C ILE A 377 -22.91 6.70 -13.56
N ALA A 378 -22.74 7.88 -14.15
CA ALA A 378 -23.40 9.11 -13.71
C ALA A 378 -24.94 9.00 -13.80
N LEU A 379 -25.45 8.41 -14.89
CA LEU A 379 -26.88 8.15 -15.05
C LEU A 379 -27.38 7.13 -14.03
N GLY A 380 -26.60 6.10 -13.72
CA GLY A 380 -26.93 5.14 -12.65
C GLY A 380 -27.03 5.82 -11.28
N LEU A 381 -26.08 6.71 -10.95
CA LEU A 381 -26.14 7.49 -9.70
C LEU A 381 -27.37 8.41 -9.68
N ALA A 382 -27.67 9.09 -10.79
CA ALA A 382 -28.79 10.01 -10.88
C ALA A 382 -30.16 9.33 -11.04
N PHE A 383 -30.19 8.03 -11.35
CA PHE A 383 -31.39 7.31 -11.75
C PHE A 383 -32.51 7.35 -10.71
N PRO A 384 -32.30 7.09 -9.40
CA PRO A 384 -33.39 7.10 -8.43
C PRO A 384 -34.08 8.47 -8.35
N PHE A 385 -33.31 9.55 -8.43
CA PHE A 385 -33.84 10.91 -8.37
C PHE A 385 -34.61 11.28 -9.64
N LEU A 386 -34.05 10.93 -10.80
CA LEU A 386 -34.68 11.14 -12.09
C LEU A 386 -36.00 10.36 -12.17
N LEU A 387 -36.02 9.09 -11.74
CA LEU A 387 -37.22 8.26 -11.69
C LEU A 387 -38.31 8.88 -10.80
N LEU A 388 -37.98 9.31 -9.58
CA LEU A 388 -38.93 9.95 -8.67
C LEU A 388 -39.45 11.29 -9.23
N SER A 389 -38.65 11.99 -10.03
CA SER A 389 -39.04 13.25 -10.65
C SER A 389 -40.03 13.06 -11.80
N PHE A 390 -39.86 12.02 -12.63
CA PHE A 390 -40.80 11.68 -13.72
C PHE A 390 -42.10 11.04 -13.22
N PHE A 391 -42.00 10.24 -12.14
CA PHE A 391 -43.10 9.51 -11.52
C PHE A 391 -43.34 9.96 -10.07
N PRO A 392 -43.86 11.18 -9.85
CA PRO A 392 -44.08 11.71 -8.49
C PRO A 392 -45.07 10.86 -7.67
N ALA A 393 -45.93 10.07 -8.31
CA ALA A 393 -46.79 9.09 -7.63
C ALA A 393 -46.02 7.98 -6.90
N LEU A 394 -44.73 7.76 -7.21
CA LEU A 394 -43.87 6.82 -6.49
C LEU A 394 -43.39 7.40 -5.15
N VAL A 395 -43.33 8.73 -5.04
CA VAL A 395 -42.94 9.43 -3.81
C VAL A 395 -43.94 9.18 -2.69
N SER A 396 -45.24 9.10 -3.01
CA SER A 396 -46.29 8.81 -2.02
C SER A 396 -46.26 7.38 -1.47
N ARG A 397 -45.51 6.47 -2.10
CA ARG A 397 -45.25 5.10 -1.61
C ARG A 397 -44.04 5.01 -0.69
N LEU A 398 -43.18 6.02 -0.61
CA LEU A 398 -42.00 5.98 0.24
C LEU A 398 -42.40 6.05 1.73
N PRO A 399 -41.79 5.21 2.59
CA PRO A 399 -42.01 5.32 4.03
C PRO A 399 -41.52 6.67 4.52
N ARG A 400 -42.29 7.30 5.40
CA ARG A 400 -41.88 8.57 6.02
C ARG A 400 -40.59 8.36 6.83
N PRO A 401 -39.65 9.33 6.82
CA PRO A 401 -38.48 9.29 7.70
C PRO A 401 -38.91 9.09 9.16
N GLY A 402 -38.28 8.13 9.84
CA GLY A 402 -38.64 7.73 11.20
C GLY A 402 -37.69 6.66 11.73
N ALA A 403 -38.15 5.85 12.69
CA ALA A 403 -37.32 4.86 13.38
C ALA A 403 -36.64 3.86 12.43
N TRP A 404 -37.32 3.41 11.37
CA TRP A 404 -36.73 2.52 10.37
C TRP A 404 -35.51 3.12 9.67
N MET A 405 -35.58 4.42 9.33
CA MET A 405 -34.48 5.12 8.66
C MET A 405 -33.27 5.25 9.58
N GLU A 406 -33.49 5.46 10.88
CA GLU A 406 -32.42 5.50 11.86
C GLU A 406 -31.78 4.12 12.05
N SER A 407 -32.57 3.04 12.14
CA SER A 407 -32.03 1.68 12.18
C SER A 407 -31.24 1.32 10.91
N PHE A 408 -31.72 1.74 9.73
CA PHE A 408 -31.00 1.54 8.47
C PHE A 408 -29.67 2.31 8.44
N LYS A 409 -29.69 3.60 8.82
CA LYS A 409 -28.51 4.46 8.94
C LYS A 409 -27.46 3.85 9.89
N GLN A 410 -27.90 3.38 11.07
CA GLN A 410 -27.04 2.69 12.02
C GLN A 410 -26.51 1.36 11.47
N GLY A 411 -27.33 0.59 10.75
CA GLY A 411 -26.89 -0.62 10.04
C GLY A 411 -25.77 -0.34 9.02
N MET A 412 -25.88 0.76 8.26
CA MET A 412 -24.86 1.18 7.30
C MET A 412 -23.58 1.72 7.94
N SER A 413 -23.62 2.17 9.20
CA SER A 413 -22.42 2.55 9.94
C SER A 413 -21.44 1.38 10.10
N PHE A 414 -21.93 0.14 10.23
CA PHE A 414 -21.06 -1.05 10.33
C PHE A 414 -20.27 -1.30 9.04
N LEU A 415 -20.83 -0.99 7.87
CA LEU A 415 -20.08 -1.07 6.60
C LEU A 415 -18.97 -0.02 6.53
N LEU A 416 -19.20 1.18 7.08
CA LEU A 416 -18.17 2.20 7.17
C LEU A 416 -17.07 1.84 8.17
N PHE A 417 -17.42 1.25 9.32
CA PHE A 417 -16.43 0.70 10.25
C PHE A 417 -15.62 -0.42 9.60
N GLY A 418 -16.26 -1.29 8.82
CA GLY A 418 -15.57 -2.30 8.01
C GLY A 418 -14.64 -1.68 6.96
N THR A 419 -15.04 -0.58 6.33
CA THR A 419 -14.20 0.18 5.40
C THR A 419 -13.01 0.82 6.11
N ALA A 420 -13.21 1.40 7.29
CA ALA A 420 -12.13 1.93 8.12
C ALA A 420 -11.14 0.83 8.53
N ALA A 421 -11.64 -0.35 8.91
CA ALA A 421 -10.79 -1.52 9.21
C ALA A 421 -9.99 -1.98 7.99
N TYR A 422 -10.61 -1.99 6.80
CA TYR A 422 -9.92 -2.28 5.55
C TYR A 422 -8.84 -1.24 5.22
N MET A 423 -9.09 0.05 5.47
CA MET A 423 -8.07 1.09 5.32
C MET A 423 -6.91 0.93 6.30
N ILE A 424 -7.18 0.52 7.56
CA ILE A 424 -6.14 0.21 8.54
C ILE A 424 -5.27 -0.96 8.06
N TRP A 425 -5.86 -1.98 7.45
CA TRP A 425 -5.13 -3.10 6.87
C TRP A 425 -4.21 -2.67 5.72
N ILE A 426 -4.69 -1.79 4.83
CA ILE A 426 -3.82 -1.19 3.79
C ILE A 426 -2.69 -0.39 4.45
N TYR A 427 -2.98 0.38 5.49
CA TYR A 427 -2.00 1.19 6.21
C TYR A 427 -0.89 0.33 6.86
N ASP A 428 -1.21 -0.82 7.47
CA ASP A 428 -0.23 -1.78 8.01
C ASP A 428 0.74 -2.29 6.93
N GLY A 429 0.30 -2.40 5.68
CA GLY A 429 1.17 -2.75 4.55
C GLY A 429 2.09 -1.64 4.05
N LEU A 430 1.84 -0.38 4.45
CA LEU A 430 2.57 0.81 3.97
C LEU A 430 3.43 1.48 5.04
N ALA A 431 3.14 1.24 6.31
CA ALA A 431 3.71 1.96 7.44
C ALA A 431 4.53 1.03 8.35
N ASP A 432 5.49 1.61 9.08
CA ASP A 432 6.23 0.86 10.10
C ASP A 432 5.29 0.42 11.23
N PRO A 433 5.59 -0.68 11.94
CA PRO A 433 4.77 -1.16 13.06
C PRO A 433 4.50 -0.09 14.14
N GLU A 434 5.46 0.80 14.37
CA GLU A 434 5.34 1.92 15.31
C GLU A 434 4.31 2.96 14.84
N GLN A 435 4.26 3.24 13.54
CA GLN A 435 3.30 4.17 12.95
C GLN A 435 1.89 3.60 12.98
N LEU A 436 1.72 2.28 12.79
CA LEU A 436 0.43 1.62 12.95
C LEU A 436 -0.12 1.78 14.36
N GLN A 437 0.72 1.57 15.39
CA GLN A 437 0.31 1.74 16.78
C GLN A 437 -0.12 3.19 17.06
N ASP A 438 0.67 4.18 16.62
CA ASP A 438 0.33 5.59 16.77
C ASP A 438 -0.99 5.93 16.06
N ALA A 439 -1.22 5.37 14.86
CA ALA A 439 -2.46 5.53 14.11
C ALA A 439 -3.67 4.95 14.84
N LEU A 440 -3.57 3.73 15.39
CA LEU A 440 -4.65 3.11 16.16
C LEU A 440 -5.01 3.93 17.41
N ILE A 441 -4.00 4.42 18.14
CA ILE A 441 -4.21 5.31 19.30
C ILE A 441 -4.87 6.61 18.83
N GLY A 442 -4.38 7.21 17.74
CA GLY A 442 -4.94 8.43 17.16
C GLY A 442 -6.41 8.28 16.77
N LEU A 443 -6.79 7.15 16.16
CA LEU A 443 -8.17 6.82 15.83
C LEU A 443 -9.05 6.69 17.08
N VAL A 444 -8.56 6.05 18.14
CA VAL A 444 -9.29 5.96 19.43
C VAL A 444 -9.49 7.35 20.06
N ILE A 445 -8.47 8.20 20.04
CA ILE A 445 -8.57 9.58 20.54
C ILE A 445 -9.59 10.37 19.71
N ALA A 446 -9.56 10.25 18.39
CA ALA A 446 -10.54 10.89 17.50
C ALA A 446 -11.97 10.39 17.75
N ALA A 447 -12.16 9.08 17.96
CA ALA A 447 -13.45 8.51 18.32
C ALA A 447 -13.96 9.06 19.66
N ALA A 448 -13.10 9.14 20.66
CA ALA A 448 -13.45 9.74 21.95
C ALA A 448 -13.80 11.23 21.80
N GLY A 449 -13.10 11.98 20.94
CA GLY A 449 -13.43 13.36 20.59
C GLY A 449 -14.81 13.50 19.94
N ALA A 450 -15.13 12.64 18.98
CA ALA A 450 -16.46 12.58 18.35
C ALA A 450 -17.57 12.25 19.35
N TRP A 451 -17.30 11.33 20.30
CA TRP A 451 -18.22 11.01 21.38
C TRP A 451 -18.42 12.17 22.37
N VAL A 452 -17.34 12.87 22.76
CA VAL A 452 -17.43 14.08 23.59
C VAL A 452 -18.27 15.16 22.90
N TYR A 453 -18.06 15.39 21.60
CA TYR A 453 -18.88 16.31 20.85
C TYR A 453 -20.36 15.91 20.90
N GLY A 454 -20.71 14.68 20.54
CA GLY A 454 -22.11 14.23 20.53
C GLY A 454 -22.81 14.26 21.88
N ARG A 455 -22.08 13.98 22.96
CA ARG A 455 -22.66 13.90 24.32
C ARG A 455 -22.92 15.29 24.94
N TRP A 456 -22.10 16.29 24.63
CA TRP A 456 -22.17 17.61 25.28
C TRP A 456 -22.54 18.77 24.35
N PHE A 457 -22.52 18.59 23.02
CA PHE A 457 -23.01 19.56 22.04
C PHE A 457 -24.52 19.42 21.76
N LEU A 458 -25.34 19.32 22.81
CA LEU A 458 -26.80 19.27 22.68
C LEU A 458 -27.41 20.66 22.85
N PRO A 459 -28.49 21.02 22.10
CA PRO A 459 -29.12 22.34 22.18
C PRO A 459 -29.55 22.75 23.60
N HIS A 460 -29.93 21.78 24.43
CA HIS A 460 -30.38 21.98 25.81
C HIS A 460 -29.24 22.22 26.81
N LYS A 461 -27.96 22.10 26.41
CA LYS A 461 -26.80 22.35 27.27
C LYS A 461 -26.39 23.82 27.21
N ALA A 462 -25.84 24.34 28.31
CA ALA A 462 -25.35 25.72 28.38
C ALA A 462 -24.29 26.01 27.31
N ALA A 463 -24.26 27.25 26.80
CA ALA A 463 -23.33 27.67 25.75
C ALA A 463 -21.85 27.41 26.12
N ARG A 464 -21.49 27.62 27.39
CA ARG A 464 -20.14 27.31 27.91
C ARG A 464 -19.80 25.83 27.79
N THR A 465 -20.72 24.93 28.18
CA THR A 465 -20.53 23.48 28.06
C THR A 465 -20.37 23.05 26.61
N ARG A 466 -21.16 23.63 25.69
CA ARG A 466 -21.07 23.36 24.26
C ARG A 466 -19.74 23.82 23.67
N LEU A 467 -19.25 25.00 24.07
CA LEU A 467 -17.96 25.52 23.64
C LEU A 467 -16.81 24.64 24.13
N ILE A 468 -16.80 24.25 25.41
CA ILE A 468 -15.79 23.35 25.97
C ILE A 468 -15.81 22.01 25.22
N ALA A 469 -16.99 21.43 24.98
CA ALA A 469 -17.12 20.19 24.23
C ALA A 469 -16.55 20.28 22.82
N ILE A 470 -16.79 21.39 22.10
CA ILE A 470 -16.19 21.63 20.78
C ILE A 470 -14.68 21.71 20.88
N LEU A 471 -14.14 22.52 21.79
CA LEU A 471 -12.69 22.71 21.93
C LEU A 471 -12.00 21.40 22.31
N THR A 472 -12.56 20.63 23.25
CA THR A 472 -12.05 19.31 23.63
C THR A 472 -12.14 18.33 22.46
N ALA A 473 -13.26 18.27 21.75
CA ALA A 473 -13.41 17.38 20.60
C ALA A 473 -12.42 17.72 19.46
N LEU A 474 -12.23 19.01 19.15
CA LEU A 474 -11.26 19.46 18.15
C LEU A 474 -9.82 19.19 18.59
N ALA A 475 -9.49 19.39 19.86
CA ALA A 475 -8.17 19.07 20.41
C ALA A 475 -7.89 17.56 20.34
N MET A 476 -8.89 16.72 20.63
CA MET A 476 -8.75 15.27 20.53
C MET A 476 -8.66 14.80 19.07
N LEU A 477 -9.48 15.33 18.18
CA LEU A 477 -9.43 14.97 16.75
C LEU A 477 -8.12 15.42 16.10
N GLY A 478 -7.71 16.66 16.35
CA GLY A 478 -6.43 17.20 15.85
C GLY A 478 -5.21 16.56 16.49
N GLY A 479 -5.23 16.33 17.81
CA GLY A 479 -4.15 15.66 18.54
C GLY A 479 -4.01 14.19 18.18
N GLY A 480 -5.13 13.47 18.01
CA GLY A 480 -5.15 12.10 17.52
C GLY A 480 -4.60 12.00 16.10
N PHE A 481 -4.99 12.92 15.21
CA PHE A 481 -4.44 12.98 13.84
C PHE A 481 -2.95 13.33 13.84
N ALA A 482 -2.51 14.31 14.63
CA ALA A 482 -1.10 14.71 14.71
C ALA A 482 -0.21 13.60 15.28
N LEU A 483 -0.71 12.84 16.26
CA LEU A 483 -0.02 11.66 16.78
C LEU A 483 0.14 10.58 15.71
N ALA A 484 -0.91 10.35 14.93
CA ALA A 484 -0.92 9.35 13.88
C ALA A 484 -0.09 9.75 12.65
N PHE A 485 -0.02 11.05 12.34
CA PHE A 485 0.72 11.62 11.22
C PHE A 485 2.19 11.85 11.58
N THR A 486 2.84 10.84 12.17
CA THR A 486 4.27 10.86 12.48
C THR A 486 5.08 10.53 11.23
N SER A 487 6.20 11.23 11.04
CA SER A 487 7.11 10.94 9.92
C SER A 487 7.80 9.59 10.12
N PRO A 488 8.15 8.88 9.02
CA PRO A 488 8.89 7.63 9.11
C PRO A 488 10.12 7.74 10.00
N SER A 489 10.36 6.73 10.84
CA SER A 489 11.60 6.65 11.59
C SER A 489 12.76 6.58 10.61
N ALA A 490 13.66 7.56 10.66
CA ALA A 490 14.85 7.60 9.80
C ALA A 490 15.89 6.51 10.12
N LEU A 491 15.54 5.55 10.99
CA LEU A 491 16.34 4.39 11.36
C LEU A 491 15.90 3.21 10.51
N HIS A 492 16.84 2.63 9.77
CA HIS A 492 16.59 1.47 8.93
C HIS A 492 16.78 0.19 9.75
N TRP A 493 15.68 -0.48 10.07
CA TRP A 493 15.68 -1.76 10.78
C TRP A 493 15.66 -2.92 9.79
N VAL A 494 16.49 -3.95 10.04
CA VAL A 494 16.44 -5.22 9.30
C VAL A 494 15.93 -6.34 10.20
N ASP A 495 15.28 -7.33 9.61
CA ASP A 495 14.88 -8.53 10.34
C ASP A 495 16.14 -9.27 10.82
N TRP A 496 16.18 -9.60 12.11
CA TRP A 496 17.30 -10.32 12.69
C TRP A 496 17.31 -11.78 12.23
N SER A 497 18.49 -12.28 11.91
CA SER A 497 18.80 -13.71 11.81
C SER A 497 20.21 -13.94 12.31
N LYS A 498 20.52 -15.13 12.82
CA LYS A 498 21.86 -15.40 13.35
C LYS A 498 22.94 -15.30 12.27
N LYS A 499 22.57 -15.62 11.01
CA LYS A 499 23.44 -15.47 9.84
C LYS A 499 23.79 -14.01 9.57
N LEU A 500 22.80 -13.12 9.60
CA LEU A 500 22.99 -11.69 9.32
C LEU A 500 23.73 -11.00 10.47
N GLU A 501 23.41 -11.32 11.73
CA GLU A 501 24.18 -10.88 12.90
C GLU A 501 25.66 -11.21 12.71
N LYS A 502 25.97 -12.49 12.43
CA LYS A 502 27.35 -12.94 12.24
C LYS A 502 28.05 -12.19 11.09
N TYR A 503 27.37 -12.00 9.97
CA TYR A 503 27.92 -11.28 8.81
C TYR A 503 28.41 -9.87 9.18
N HIS A 504 27.60 -9.08 9.89
CA HIS A 504 27.98 -7.73 10.30
C HIS A 504 29.06 -7.70 11.40
N LEU A 505 29.04 -8.68 12.31
CA LEU A 505 30.10 -8.83 13.31
C LEU A 505 31.45 -9.20 12.69
N ASP A 506 31.46 -10.04 11.65
CA ASP A 506 32.66 -10.41 10.90
C ASP A 506 33.25 -9.20 10.16
N LEU A 507 32.38 -8.30 9.65
CA LEU A 507 32.75 -7.01 9.06
C LEU A 507 33.20 -5.93 10.09
N LYS A 508 33.22 -6.26 11.39
CA LYS A 508 33.54 -5.31 12.47
C LYS A 508 32.62 -4.09 12.47
N GLU A 509 31.34 -4.31 12.20
CA GLU A 509 30.30 -3.29 12.35
C GLU A 509 29.62 -3.43 13.71
N PRO A 510 29.30 -2.32 14.40
CA PRO A 510 28.51 -2.38 15.62
C PRO A 510 27.07 -2.78 15.28
N VAL A 511 26.52 -3.74 16.02
CA VAL A 511 25.18 -4.29 15.79
C VAL A 511 24.33 -4.07 17.03
N TYR A 512 23.17 -3.44 16.88
CA TYR A 512 22.16 -3.31 17.93
C TYR A 512 20.96 -4.19 17.59
N ILE A 513 20.56 -5.05 18.52
CA ILE A 513 19.47 -6.01 18.31
C ILE A 513 18.38 -5.74 19.35
N ASP A 514 17.17 -5.46 18.87
CA ASP A 514 15.94 -5.33 19.66
C ASP A 514 15.13 -6.63 19.56
N PHE A 515 15.22 -7.47 20.60
CA PHE A 515 14.33 -8.63 20.76
C PHE A 515 13.01 -8.15 21.33
N THR A 516 11.98 -8.20 20.48
CA THR A 516 10.73 -7.46 20.67
C THR A 516 9.52 -8.33 20.33
N ALA A 517 8.32 -7.86 20.68
CA ALA A 517 7.06 -8.47 20.23
C ALA A 517 5.92 -7.44 20.25
N ARG A 518 5.00 -7.51 19.27
CA ARG A 518 3.82 -6.61 19.18
C ARG A 518 2.92 -6.71 20.41
N TRP A 519 2.79 -7.89 21.01
CA TRP A 519 1.99 -8.12 22.23
C TRP A 519 2.68 -7.69 23.52
N CYS A 520 3.99 -7.41 23.49
CA CYS A 520 4.78 -7.02 24.66
C CYS A 520 4.69 -5.50 24.89
N ALA A 521 3.95 -5.10 25.93
CA ALA A 521 3.72 -3.69 26.25
C ALA A 521 5.03 -2.93 26.53
N THR A 522 5.91 -3.48 27.37
CA THR A 522 7.21 -2.88 27.70
C THR A 522 8.08 -2.70 26.45
N CYS A 523 8.05 -3.67 25.53
CA CYS A 523 8.76 -3.59 24.26
C CYS A 523 8.27 -2.39 23.43
N GLN A 524 6.95 -2.18 23.33
CA GLN A 524 6.40 -1.03 22.59
C GLN A 524 6.72 0.31 23.27
N VAL A 525 6.77 0.35 24.61
CA VAL A 525 7.18 1.56 25.35
C VAL A 525 8.65 1.90 25.08
N ASN A 526 9.55 0.90 25.10
CA ASN A 526 10.97 1.10 24.86
C ASN A 526 11.28 1.69 23.47
N LYS A 527 10.46 1.40 22.46
CA LYS A 527 10.61 1.95 21.11
C LYS A 527 10.47 3.46 21.03
N SER A 528 9.86 4.11 22.03
CA SER A 528 9.80 5.57 22.10
C SER A 528 11.20 6.22 22.13
N VAL A 529 12.19 5.53 22.69
CA VAL A 529 13.59 6.00 22.73
C VAL A 529 14.18 6.11 21.32
N TYR A 530 13.79 5.23 20.41
CA TYR A 530 14.21 5.29 19.00
C TYR A 530 13.59 6.46 18.24
N LYS A 531 12.59 7.15 18.81
CA LYS A 531 12.01 8.37 18.22
C LYS A 531 12.81 9.63 18.60
N ILE A 532 13.62 9.58 19.66
CA ILE A 532 14.39 10.72 20.20
C ILE A 532 15.52 11.09 19.21
N PRO A 533 15.62 12.36 18.78
CA PRO A 533 16.66 12.82 17.83
C PRO A 533 18.08 12.45 18.27
N ALA A 534 18.46 12.71 19.52
CA ALA A 534 19.79 12.42 20.03
C ALA A 534 20.20 10.94 19.91
N VAL A 535 19.26 10.02 20.13
CA VAL A 535 19.50 8.57 19.99
C VAL A 535 19.64 8.21 18.51
N LYS A 536 18.74 8.69 17.65
CA LYS A 536 18.75 8.40 16.22
C LYS A 536 20.04 8.88 15.55
N ASP A 537 20.41 10.13 15.83
CA ASP A 537 21.60 10.74 15.25
C ASP A 537 22.84 10.01 15.73
N LEU A 538 22.91 9.65 17.01
CA LEU A 538 24.03 8.87 17.52
C LEU A 538 24.11 7.45 16.91
N MET A 539 22.99 6.74 16.75
CA MET A 539 22.98 5.43 16.08
C MET A 539 23.48 5.54 14.63
N ARG A 540 23.07 6.60 13.91
CA ARG A 540 23.51 6.86 12.54
C ARG A 540 25.00 7.23 12.47
N ASP A 541 25.43 8.16 13.31
CA ASP A 541 26.81 8.67 13.34
C ASP A 541 27.81 7.57 13.73
N ARG A 542 27.37 6.61 14.56
CA ARG A 542 28.18 5.45 14.94
C ARG A 542 28.08 4.27 13.96
N GLY A 543 27.31 4.41 12.88
CA GLY A 543 27.14 3.37 11.86
C GLY A 543 26.59 2.07 12.42
N VAL A 544 25.63 2.15 13.36
CA VAL A 544 25.08 0.96 14.02
C VAL A 544 24.08 0.27 13.11
N VAL A 545 24.30 -1.03 12.88
CA VAL A 545 23.36 -1.89 12.17
C VAL A 545 22.24 -2.27 13.13
N LEU A 546 21.02 -1.84 12.81
CA LEU A 546 19.84 -2.05 13.66
C LEU A 546 19.07 -3.28 13.20
N MET A 547 18.99 -4.28 14.07
CA MET A 547 18.29 -5.54 13.81
C MET A 547 17.11 -5.72 14.75
N ARG A 548 16.01 -6.28 14.24
CA ARG A 548 14.80 -6.56 15.01
C ARG A 548 14.56 -8.06 15.06
N ALA A 549 14.62 -8.65 16.25
CA ALA A 549 14.24 -10.03 16.48
C ALA A 549 12.77 -10.06 16.94
N ASP A 550 11.85 -10.17 15.99
CA ASP A 550 10.40 -10.15 16.24
C ASP A 550 9.87 -11.51 16.74
N TRP A 551 9.64 -11.60 18.05
CA TRP A 551 8.99 -12.72 18.73
C TRP A 551 7.49 -12.46 18.95
N THR A 552 6.83 -11.77 18.02
CA THR A 552 5.36 -11.73 18.00
C THR A 552 4.78 -13.12 17.80
N LEU A 553 5.38 -13.90 16.90
CA LEU A 553 5.13 -15.33 16.70
C LEU A 553 6.32 -16.12 17.27
N GLU A 554 6.06 -17.30 17.83
CA GLU A 554 7.14 -18.13 18.39
C GLU A 554 8.15 -18.50 17.29
N ASN A 555 9.42 -18.22 17.56
CA ASN A 555 10.53 -18.51 16.66
C ASN A 555 11.62 -19.26 17.43
N ASN A 556 11.94 -20.47 16.98
CA ASN A 556 12.94 -21.34 17.63
C ASN A 556 14.36 -20.77 17.62
N GLU A 557 14.72 -19.98 16.62
CA GLU A 557 16.04 -19.34 16.52
C GLU A 557 16.16 -18.22 17.55
N ILE A 558 15.15 -17.34 17.63
CA ILE A 558 15.08 -16.26 18.62
C ILE A 558 15.05 -16.86 20.04
N LYS A 559 14.30 -17.94 20.24
CA LYS A 559 14.20 -18.65 21.52
C LYS A 559 15.54 -19.17 22.02
N LYS A 560 16.26 -19.90 21.18
CA LYS A 560 17.61 -20.39 21.52
C LYS A 560 18.57 -19.25 21.82
N GLU A 561 18.44 -18.13 21.11
CA GLU A 561 19.30 -16.98 21.34
C GLU A 561 18.98 -16.28 22.67
N LEU A 562 17.71 -16.08 23.02
CA LEU A 562 17.36 -15.55 24.35
C LEU A 562 17.84 -16.49 25.47
N GLU A 563 17.65 -17.81 25.32
CA GLU A 563 18.17 -18.80 26.27
C GLU A 563 19.71 -18.71 26.41
N ARG A 564 20.43 -18.53 25.30
CA ARG A 564 21.89 -18.32 25.29
C ARG A 564 22.30 -17.04 26.01
N LEU A 565 21.49 -15.99 25.91
CA LEU A 565 21.68 -14.72 26.62
C LEU A 565 21.25 -14.78 28.10
N GLY A 566 20.73 -15.93 28.57
CA GLY A 566 20.20 -16.08 29.92
C GLY A 566 18.88 -15.34 30.14
N ARG A 567 18.15 -15.04 29.05
CA ARG A 567 16.89 -14.30 29.04
C ARG A 567 15.72 -15.25 28.80
N ALA A 568 14.67 -15.12 29.61
CA ALA A 568 13.49 -15.97 29.51
C ALA A 568 12.41 -15.40 28.57
N ALA A 569 12.44 -14.10 28.30
CA ALA A 569 11.40 -13.39 27.55
C ALA A 569 11.93 -12.08 26.94
N VAL A 570 11.11 -11.48 26.08
CA VAL A 570 11.28 -10.09 25.60
C VAL A 570 10.72 -9.09 26.64
N PRO A 571 11.21 -7.84 26.69
CA PRO A 571 12.23 -7.23 25.84
C PRO A 571 13.65 -7.71 26.17
N THR A 572 14.51 -7.79 25.16
CA THR A 572 15.95 -7.91 25.37
C THR A 572 16.65 -7.04 24.34
N ASN A 573 17.48 -6.11 24.79
CA ASN A 573 18.29 -5.29 23.90
C ASN A 573 19.76 -5.63 24.09
N ILE A 574 20.49 -5.72 23.00
CA ILE A 574 21.91 -6.03 23.01
C ILE A 574 22.65 -5.17 22.00
N LEU A 575 23.78 -4.62 22.44
CA LEU A 575 24.70 -3.87 21.61
C LEU A 575 26.02 -4.63 21.51
N TYR A 576 26.33 -5.10 20.31
CA TYR A 576 27.62 -5.68 19.97
C TYR A 576 28.55 -4.58 19.47
N ILE A 577 29.72 -4.47 20.12
CA ILE A 577 30.78 -3.53 19.74
C ILE A 577 32.00 -4.35 19.33
N PRO A 578 32.57 -4.13 18.13
CA PRO A 578 33.75 -4.86 17.68
C PRO A 578 34.90 -4.79 18.68
N GLY A 579 35.39 -5.95 19.12
CA GLY A 579 36.52 -6.04 20.06
C GLY A 579 36.17 -5.86 21.54
N GLN A 580 34.88 -5.74 21.89
CA GLN A 580 34.40 -5.70 23.27
C GLN A 580 33.41 -6.84 23.53
N GLU A 581 33.16 -7.15 24.80
CA GLU A 581 32.06 -8.04 25.17
C GLU A 581 30.71 -7.39 24.82
N PRO A 582 29.69 -8.17 24.41
CA PRO A 582 28.38 -7.65 24.09
C PRO A 582 27.76 -6.92 25.30
N TYR A 583 27.27 -5.71 25.08
CA TYR A 583 26.57 -4.96 26.10
C TYR A 583 25.10 -5.35 26.12
N LEU A 584 24.71 -6.10 27.13
CA LEU A 584 23.32 -6.49 27.38
C LEU A 584 22.65 -5.44 28.25
N PHE A 585 21.53 -4.89 27.78
CA PHE A 585 20.75 -3.93 28.57
C PHE A 585 20.05 -4.67 29.73
N PRO A 586 19.85 -4.00 30.89
CA PRO A 586 19.07 -4.55 31.99
C PRO A 586 17.63 -4.87 31.57
N ASP A 587 17.05 -5.97 32.06
CA ASP A 587 15.71 -6.43 31.66
C ASP A 587 14.59 -5.73 32.42
N ASP A 588 14.91 -5.26 33.62
CA ASP A 588 14.02 -4.61 34.56
C ASP A 588 13.94 -3.09 34.34
N GLU A 589 14.81 -2.54 33.50
CA GLU A 589 14.90 -1.13 33.23
C GLU A 589 14.30 -0.79 31.86
N LEU A 590 13.40 0.20 31.84
CA LEU A 590 12.95 0.80 30.58
C LEU A 590 14.15 1.40 29.86
N LEU A 591 14.16 1.31 28.53
CA LEU A 591 15.13 2.08 27.77
C LEU A 591 14.87 3.57 28.00
N THR A 592 15.93 4.32 28.23
CA THR A 592 15.91 5.77 28.38
C THR A 592 16.90 6.38 27.40
N GLU A 593 16.76 7.68 27.14
CA GLU A 593 17.77 8.40 26.35
C GLU A 593 19.16 8.26 26.96
N GLU A 594 19.27 8.34 28.29
CA GLU A 594 20.54 8.29 29.00
C GLU A 594 21.22 6.93 28.88
N ASN A 595 20.51 5.82 29.16
CA ASN A 595 21.12 4.50 29.11
C ASN A 595 21.49 4.07 27.68
N VAL A 596 20.66 4.38 26.69
CA VAL A 596 20.95 4.05 25.29
C VAL A 596 22.10 4.91 24.76
N THR A 597 22.11 6.22 25.00
CA THR A 597 23.21 7.06 24.54
C THR A 597 24.52 6.75 25.26
N ALA A 598 24.49 6.41 26.55
CA ALA A 598 25.67 5.96 27.29
C ALA A 598 26.26 4.66 26.71
N ALA A 599 25.42 3.71 26.32
CA ALA A 599 25.86 2.49 25.65
C ALA A 599 26.45 2.77 24.26
N LEU A 600 25.78 3.58 23.44
CA LEU A 600 26.23 3.94 22.10
C LEU A 600 27.54 4.74 22.10
N LYS A 601 27.79 5.56 23.12
CA LYS A 601 29.06 6.30 23.29
C LYS A 601 30.28 5.40 23.52
N ARG A 602 30.09 4.12 23.87
CA ARG A 602 31.18 3.12 24.00
C ARG A 602 31.74 2.67 22.66
N ILE A 603 30.98 2.85 21.58
CA ILE A 603 31.46 2.65 20.22
C ILE A 603 32.51 3.75 19.97
N PRO A 604 33.69 3.45 19.40
CA PRO A 604 34.64 4.49 18.98
C PRO A 604 34.02 5.42 17.92
N GLN A 605 34.45 6.68 17.84
CA GLN A 605 34.10 7.50 16.66
C GLN A 605 34.93 6.99 15.48
N ARG A 606 34.28 6.79 14.34
CA ARG A 606 34.96 6.43 13.09
C ARG A 606 35.56 7.66 12.43
#